data_AF-A0A847LB13-F1
#
_entry.id   AF-A0A847LB13-F1
#
_cell.length_a   1.000
_cell.length_b   1.000
_cell.length_c   1.000
_cell.angle_alpha   90.00
_cell.angle_beta   90.00
_cell.angle_gamma   90.00
#
_symmetry.space_group_name_H-M   'P 1'
#
loop_
_entity.id
_entity.type
_entity.pdbx_description
1 polymer ?
#
loop_
_entity_poly.entity_id
_entity_poly.type
_entity_poly.pdbx_seq_one_letter_code
_entity_poly.pdbx_strand_id
1 'polypeptide(L)'
;MARAKTVKKADTKPAEPVSKKKEPKEKSAQGAPRDYAQGETYEEGEMIYHKVWDDVGEILEVGTTEDGIRKMKVHFEKVGVKNLRMGQVG
;
A
#
# COMPACT_ATOMS: atom_id res chain seq x y z
N MET A 1 3.18 -28.45 -41.10
CA MET A 1 2.64 -27.13 -41.48
C MET A 1 1.50 -26.77 -40.54
N ALA A 2 1.55 -25.56 -39.98
CA ALA A 2 0.51 -24.74 -39.33
C ALA A 2 -0.60 -25.40 -38.46
N ARG A 3 -0.57 -25.08 -37.17
CA ARG A 3 -1.74 -25.00 -36.27
C ARG A 3 -2.38 -23.61 -36.39
N ALA A 4 -3.69 -23.51 -36.09
CA ALA A 4 -4.48 -22.37 -35.54
C ALA A 4 -5.92 -22.39 -36.13
N LYS A 5 -7.04 -21.93 -35.54
CA LYS A 5 -7.41 -20.93 -34.51
C LYS A 5 -8.76 -21.38 -33.90
N THR A 6 -9.05 -21.36 -32.59
CA THR A 6 -9.65 -20.25 -31.78
C THR A 6 -10.76 -19.47 -32.51
N VAL A 7 -11.89 -19.00 -31.97
CA VAL A 7 -12.50 -18.85 -30.63
C VAL A 7 -13.95 -18.36 -30.90
N LYS A 8 -14.90 -18.55 -29.96
CA LYS A 8 -16.17 -17.76 -29.78
C LYS A 8 -17.03 -18.53 -28.76
N LYS A 9 -17.51 -18.02 -27.62
CA LYS A 9 -17.72 -16.68 -27.03
C LYS A 9 -17.92 -16.87 -25.52
N ALA A 10 -17.87 -15.77 -24.77
CA ALA A 10 -18.90 -15.33 -23.82
C ALA A 10 -18.29 -14.72 -22.54
N ASP A 11 -18.24 -13.39 -22.57
CA ASP A 11 -18.73 -12.49 -21.52
C ASP A 11 -19.38 -13.18 -20.29
N THR A 12 -18.86 -12.88 -19.10
CA THR A 12 -19.69 -12.31 -18.01
C THR A 12 -18.80 -11.84 -16.87
N LYS A 13 -18.91 -10.56 -16.53
CA LYS A 13 -18.60 -9.98 -15.20
C LYS A 13 -19.55 -10.67 -14.20
N PRO A 14 -19.18 -10.90 -12.92
CA PRO A 14 -19.19 -9.80 -11.94
C PRO A 14 -18.17 -9.92 -10.77
N ALA A 15 -18.07 -8.82 -10.03
CA ALA A 15 -17.61 -8.71 -8.64
C ALA A 15 -16.09 -8.70 -8.32
N GLU A 16 -15.60 -7.49 -8.07
CA GLU A 16 -14.53 -7.18 -7.10
C GLU A 16 -15.02 -7.52 -5.66
N PRO A 17 -14.16 -7.63 -4.62
CA PRO A 17 -12.73 -7.30 -4.56
C PRO A 17 -11.89 -8.42 -3.91
N VAL A 18 -10.95 -9.02 -4.65
CA VAL A 18 -9.97 -9.95 -4.08
C VAL A 18 -8.64 -9.24 -3.82
N SER A 19 -8.36 -9.11 -2.54
CA SER A 19 -7.06 -8.79 -1.98
C SER A 19 -5.98 -9.80 -2.39
N LYS A 20 -4.74 -9.28 -2.46
CA LYS A 20 -3.45 -10.00 -2.33
C LYS A 20 -3.06 -10.94 -3.47
N LYS A 21 -2.08 -10.51 -4.28
CA LYS A 21 -0.71 -11.06 -4.28
C LYS A 21 0.22 -10.44 -5.35
N LYS A 22 1.37 -9.95 -4.84
CA LYS A 22 2.76 -10.12 -5.34
C LYS A 22 3.25 -9.28 -6.54
N GLU A 23 4.02 -8.26 -6.15
CA GLU A 23 5.35 -7.85 -6.66
C GLU A 23 5.57 -7.64 -8.17
N PRO A 24 6.26 -6.55 -8.51
CA PRO A 24 7.68 -6.74 -8.78
C PRO A 24 8.56 -5.99 -7.79
N LYS A 25 9.48 -6.75 -7.19
CA LYS A 25 10.76 -6.31 -6.68
C LYS A 25 11.57 -5.76 -7.85
N GLU A 26 11.30 -4.51 -8.26
CA GLU A 26 12.09 -3.79 -9.25
C GLU A 26 12.29 -2.36 -8.79
N LYS A 27 13.54 -2.04 -8.43
CA LYS A 27 14.14 -0.70 -8.44
C LYS A 27 13.15 0.47 -8.39
N SER A 28 12.74 0.89 -7.20
CA SER A 28 12.35 2.29 -6.98
C SER A 28 13.55 2.93 -6.28
N ALA A 29 14.61 3.30 -6.99
CA ALA A 29 14.67 4.61 -7.63
C ALA A 29 13.98 5.65 -6.74
N GLN A 30 14.74 6.14 -5.77
CA GLN A 30 14.68 7.48 -5.20
C GLN A 30 13.49 8.33 -5.72
N GLY A 31 12.40 8.43 -4.94
CA GLY A 31 11.50 9.58 -5.03
C GLY A 31 9.99 9.34 -5.19
N ALA A 32 9.48 8.11 -5.27
CA ALA A 32 8.03 7.88 -5.34
C ALA A 32 7.44 7.50 -3.95
N PRO A 33 6.59 8.33 -3.34
CA PRO A 33 5.93 8.03 -2.07
C PRO A 33 4.92 6.89 -2.26
N ARG A 34 4.90 5.92 -1.35
CA ARG A 34 3.97 4.77 -1.40
C ARG A 34 2.59 5.17 -0.88
N ASP A 35 1.51 4.79 -1.56
CA ASP A 35 0.16 5.08 -1.05
C ASP A 35 -0.06 4.47 0.34
N TYR A 36 -0.55 5.28 1.27
CA TYR A 36 -0.92 4.84 2.61
C TYR A 36 -2.17 3.94 2.55
N ALA A 37 -2.03 2.74 3.11
CA ALA A 37 -3.07 1.75 3.26
C ALA A 37 -3.00 1.19 4.69
N GLN A 38 -4.14 1.19 5.38
CA GLN A 38 -4.23 0.62 6.72
C GLN A 38 -3.92 -0.88 6.74
N GLY A 39 -4.02 -1.61 5.62
CA GLY A 39 -3.70 -3.04 5.55
C GLY A 39 -2.22 -3.36 5.30
N GLU A 40 -1.42 -2.36 4.95
CA GLU A 40 0.00 -2.52 4.65
C GLU A 40 0.84 -2.25 5.89
N THR A 41 2.10 -2.64 5.80
CA THR A 41 3.10 -2.44 6.84
C THR A 41 4.23 -1.60 6.27
N TYR A 42 4.71 -0.69 7.09
CA TYR A 42 5.73 0.26 6.69
C TYR A 42 6.88 0.25 7.70
N GLU A 43 8.00 0.81 7.28
CA GLU A 43 9.24 0.88 8.05
C GLU A 43 9.68 2.34 8.22
N GLU A 44 10.50 2.60 9.24
CA GLU A 44 11.07 3.91 9.51
C GLU A 44 11.96 4.35 8.32
N GLY A 45 11.79 5.61 7.89
CA GLY A 45 12.47 6.17 6.71
C GLY A 45 11.76 5.93 5.38
N GLU A 46 10.63 5.21 5.34
CA GLU A 46 9.80 5.13 4.12
C GLU A 46 8.98 6.41 3.92
N MET A 47 8.80 6.82 2.67
CA MET A 47 7.86 7.89 2.30
C MET A 47 6.50 7.31 1.92
N ILE A 48 5.44 7.83 2.54
CA ILE A 48 4.06 7.47 2.26
C ILE A 48 3.23 8.66 1.79
N TYR A 49 2.29 8.44 0.89
CA TYR A 49 1.31 9.42 0.44
C TYR A 49 -0.07 9.13 1.04
N HIS A 50 -0.69 10.12 1.69
CA HIS A 50 -2.00 9.97 2.30
C HIS A 50 -3.07 10.73 1.50
N LYS A 51 -3.86 10.01 0.70
CA LYS A 51 -4.91 10.57 -0.17
C LYS A 51 -5.92 11.51 0.49
N VAL A 52 -6.25 11.31 1.77
CA VAL A 52 -7.21 12.17 2.50
C VAL A 52 -6.60 13.52 2.84
N TRP A 53 -5.28 13.55 3.02
CA TRP A 53 -4.53 14.75 3.35
C TRP A 53 -3.87 15.37 2.13
N ASP A 54 -3.88 14.65 0.99
CA ASP A 54 -3.15 15.01 -0.22
C ASP A 54 -1.71 15.43 0.09
N ASP A 55 -1.07 14.60 0.93
CA ASP A 55 0.22 14.92 1.48
C ASP A 55 1.12 13.70 1.55
N VAL A 56 2.40 13.97 1.38
CA VAL A 56 3.48 13.00 1.48
C VAL A 56 4.15 13.16 2.83
N GLY A 57 4.50 12.04 3.45
CA GLY A 57 5.17 12.06 4.73
C GLY A 57 6.15 10.93 4.88
N GLU A 58 7.22 11.22 5.60
CA GLU A 58 8.26 10.25 5.95
C GLU A 58 7.91 9.60 7.29
N ILE A 59 8.05 8.29 7.38
CA ILE A 59 7.83 7.55 8.61
C ILE A 59 9.01 7.79 9.54
N LEU A 60 8.75 8.47 10.65
CA LEU A 60 9.74 8.73 11.68
C LEU A 60 9.90 7.55 12.63
N GLU A 61 8.81 6.86 12.96
CA GLU A 61 8.82 5.79 13.95
C GLU A 61 7.70 4.78 13.67
N VAL A 62 7.96 3.50 13.93
CA VAL A 62 6.93 2.45 13.92
C VAL A 62 6.86 1.78 15.29
N GLY A 63 5.65 1.50 15.75
CA GLY A 63 5.39 0.90 17.04
C GLY A 63 4.24 -0.09 16.98
N THR A 64 4.16 -0.95 18.00
CA THR A 64 3.04 -1.89 18.17
C THR A 64 2.53 -1.74 19.60
N THR A 65 1.22 -1.68 19.79
CA THR A 65 0.60 -1.67 21.13
C THR A 65 0.53 -3.10 21.68
N GLU A 66 0.36 -3.26 23.00
CA GLU A 66 0.17 -4.59 23.62
C GLU A 66 -1.03 -5.35 23.06
N ASP A 67 -2.06 -4.64 22.59
CA ASP A 67 -3.21 -5.21 21.86
C ASP A 67 -2.91 -5.70 20.43
N GLY A 68 -1.65 -5.66 19.99
CA GLY A 68 -1.24 -6.06 18.63
C GLY A 68 -1.61 -5.07 17.52
N ILE A 69 -1.97 -3.83 17.88
CA ILE A 69 -2.27 -2.77 16.91
C ILE A 69 -0.97 -2.09 16.50
N ARG A 70 -0.65 -2.11 15.20
CA ARG A 70 0.52 -1.41 14.67
C ARG A 70 0.19 0.07 14.49
N LYS A 71 1.11 0.93 14.87
CA LYS A 71 1.03 2.39 14.72
C LYS A 71 2.33 2.92 14.17
N MET A 72 2.28 4.01 13.43
CA MET A 72 3.45 4.72 12.95
C MET A 72 3.28 6.20 13.15
N LYS A 73 4.41 6.87 13.35
CA LYS A 73 4.53 8.30 13.39
C LYS A 73 5.12 8.74 12.06
N VAL A 74 4.40 9.60 11.35
CA VAL A 74 4.74 10.03 10.00
C VAL A 74 4.79 11.54 9.98
N HIS A 75 5.89 12.11 9.50
CA HIS A 75 6.05 13.53 9.31
C HIS A 75 5.63 13.92 7.90
N PHE A 76 4.42 14.47 7.79
CA PHE A 76 3.89 14.99 6.55
C PHE A 76 4.41 16.40 6.27
N GLU A 77 4.70 16.72 5.01
CA GLU A 77 5.32 18.00 4.63
C GLU A 77 4.38 19.20 4.81
N LYS A 78 3.07 19.05 4.52
CA LYS A 78 2.07 20.10 4.70
C LYS A 78 1.34 19.99 6.06
N VAL A 79 0.96 18.78 6.48
CA VAL A 79 0.17 18.57 7.71
C VAL A 79 1.01 18.45 8.99
N GLY A 80 2.32 18.22 8.86
CA GLY A 80 3.24 17.96 9.97
C GLY A 80 3.16 16.53 10.51
N VAL A 81 3.60 16.32 11.75
CA VAL A 81 3.65 14.99 12.36
C VAL A 81 2.25 14.45 12.65
N LYS A 82 1.94 13.26 12.13
CA LYS A 82 0.71 12.51 12.39
C LYS A 82 1.01 11.08 12.82
N ASN A 83 0.13 10.56 13.68
CA ASN A 83 0.17 9.17 14.08
C ASN A 83 -0.90 8.43 13.27
N LEU A 84 -0.47 7.44 12.49
CA LEU A 84 -1.32 6.57 11.70
C LEU A 84 -1.33 5.17 12.31
N ARG A 85 -2.43 4.45 12.11
CA ARG A 85 -2.54 3.05 12.51
C ARG A 85 -2.36 2.17 11.28
N MET A 86 -1.43 1.24 11.35
CA MET A 86 -1.37 0.12 10.42
C MET A 86 -2.23 -0.99 11.01
N GLY A 87 -2.72 -1.90 10.19
CA GLY A 87 -3.76 -2.86 10.56
C GLY A 87 -3.44 -3.68 11.80
N GLN A 88 -4.46 -4.31 12.37
CA GLN A 88 -4.25 -5.29 13.42
C GLN A 88 -3.48 -6.49 12.86
N VAL A 89 -2.48 -6.94 13.62
CA VAL A 89 -1.91 -8.28 13.44
C VAL A 89 -2.94 -9.24 14.03
N GLY A 90 -3.74 -9.87 13.17
CA GLY A 90 -4.60 -10.99 13.53
C GLY A 90 -3.83 -12.31 13.54
#